data_AF-A0A7L2V1Z5-F1
#
_entry.id   AF-A0A7L2V1Z5-F1
#
_cell.length_a   1.000
_cell.length_b   1.000
_cell.length_c   1.000
_cell.angle_alpha   90.00
_cell.angle_beta   90.00
_cell.angle_gamma   90.00
#
_symmetry.space_group_name_H-M   'P 1'
#
loop_
_entity.id
_entity.type
_entity.pdbx_description
1 polymer ?
#
loop_
_entity_poly.entity_id
_entity_poly.type
_entity_poly.pdbx_seq_one_letter_code
_entity_poly.pdbx_strand_id
1 'polypeptide(L)'
;VWLGIMLPVLGIKSLSPYAVTYLDRLLTMHPNLTKGFGMIGPKDFFPLLDFAFMPNNSLPPSLQEQLRQLYPRLKVLAFGAKPETTLHTYFPSFLSRATPSCPPAMKKELLTSMSQCLSLDPLSFSVWRQLYTKHLSQSSLLLNHLLESWDSSSKKVCQSLQETIRSFKVTNEELAARGPSGDQDVAACDAACKELLRRMKGRGFPWSRLLLVLLVFGAGFLLHDVRTHGSFQASSSARLLRSSGVLSASQQAWQKVSHGCLEGYRWLERSLPLYGSQAMSVLQPQLELLWVKSSELALYVSEQGSSLTSWAHDSLPGFVEWLQSRVPESLLHFAECVRELLLFLVRSCLVPLLECVAAALERGWQHLLDSCNGEMSWGCLREHLTSFTYSSWMYLQNTTRAVTKWALAVISGH
;
A
#
# COMPACT_ATOMS: atom_id res chain seq x y z
N VAL A 1 -6.01 -42.47 3.41
CA VAL A 1 -5.30 -43.40 2.49
C VAL A 1 -3.91 -42.88 2.14
N TRP A 2 -3.78 -41.75 1.43
CA TRP A 2 -2.46 -41.30 0.97
C TRP A 2 -1.46 -41.05 2.12
N LEU A 3 -1.84 -40.26 3.12
CA LEU A 3 -0.98 -39.99 4.29
C LEU A 3 -0.59 -41.26 5.08
N GLY A 4 -1.52 -42.22 5.20
CA GLY A 4 -1.28 -43.43 5.99
C GLY A 4 -0.54 -44.55 5.25
N ILE A 5 -0.62 -44.61 3.92
CA ILE A 5 -0.10 -45.73 3.12
C ILE A 5 0.98 -45.28 2.14
N MET A 6 0.76 -44.17 1.43
CA MET A 6 1.64 -43.71 0.34
C MET A 6 2.80 -42.84 0.84
N LEU A 7 2.60 -42.05 1.90
CA LEU A 7 3.66 -41.22 2.48
C LEU A 7 4.82 -42.06 3.05
N PRO A 8 4.60 -43.16 3.81
CA PRO A 8 5.71 -43.98 4.30
C PRO A 8 6.52 -44.66 3.20
N VAL A 9 5.88 -45.04 2.08
CA VAL A 9 6.56 -45.69 0.95
C VAL A 9 7.21 -44.71 -0.02
N LEU A 10 7.04 -43.40 0.20
CA LEU A 10 7.67 -42.35 -0.60
C LEU A 10 9.20 -42.46 -0.57
N GLY A 11 9.75 -43.01 0.52
CA GLY A 11 11.17 -43.27 0.66
C GLY A 11 11.68 -44.54 -0.05
N ILE A 12 10.80 -45.35 -0.64
CA ILE A 12 11.15 -46.59 -1.34
C ILE A 12 11.22 -46.32 -2.84
N LYS A 13 12.42 -46.39 -3.43
CA LYS A 13 12.67 -45.98 -4.82
C LYS A 13 11.69 -46.58 -5.84
N SER A 14 11.38 -47.88 -5.73
CA SER A 14 10.45 -48.57 -6.65
C SER A 14 8.99 -48.14 -6.51
N LEU A 15 8.57 -47.65 -5.34
CA LEU A 15 7.18 -47.27 -5.03
C LEU A 15 6.95 -45.75 -5.09
N SER A 16 8.01 -44.96 -4.91
CA SER A 16 7.96 -43.51 -4.93
C SER A 16 7.30 -42.87 -6.17
N PRO A 17 7.45 -43.39 -7.42
CA PRO A 17 6.77 -42.80 -8.57
C PRO A 17 5.25 -42.93 -8.47
N TYR A 18 4.75 -44.06 -7.97
CA TYR A 18 3.32 -44.31 -7.79
C TYR A 18 2.74 -43.42 -6.71
N ALA A 19 3.45 -43.24 -5.58
CA ALA A 19 3.01 -42.38 -4.50
C ALA A 19 2.90 -40.91 -4.95
N VAL A 20 3.89 -40.39 -5.69
CA VAL A 20 3.89 -39.02 -6.22
C VAL A 20 2.82 -38.85 -7.31
N THR A 21 2.72 -39.78 -8.26
CA THR A 21 1.70 -39.72 -9.33
C THR A 21 0.28 -39.78 -8.78
N TYR A 22 0.04 -40.60 -7.75
CA TYR A 22 -1.26 -40.64 -7.10
C TYR A 22 -1.56 -39.33 -6.39
N LEU A 23 -0.57 -38.72 -5.73
CA LEU A 23 -0.74 -37.42 -5.08
C LEU A 23 -1.13 -36.34 -6.08
N ASP A 24 -0.42 -36.28 -7.21
CA ASP A 24 -0.70 -35.36 -8.30
C ASP A 24 -2.14 -35.51 -8.82
N ARG A 25 -2.55 -36.75 -9.12
CA ARG A 25 -3.93 -37.04 -9.55
C ARG A 25 -4.95 -36.66 -8.50
N LEU A 26 -4.69 -36.96 -7.22
CA LEU A 26 -5.60 -36.64 -6.12
C LEU A 26 -5.82 -35.13 -6.00
N LEU A 27 -4.73 -34.36 -6.03
CA LEU A 27 -4.80 -32.90 -5.96
C LEU A 27 -5.47 -32.34 -7.23
N THR A 28 -5.21 -32.90 -8.40
CA THR A 28 -5.83 -32.45 -9.67
C THR A 28 -7.33 -32.72 -9.70
N MET A 29 -7.78 -33.90 -9.26
CA MET A 29 -9.21 -34.24 -9.19
C MET A 29 -9.98 -33.43 -8.13
N HIS A 30 -9.28 -32.93 -7.10
CA HIS A 30 -9.87 -32.13 -6.04
C HIS A 30 -9.27 -30.72 -6.02
N PRO A 31 -9.69 -29.82 -6.92
CA PRO A 31 -9.19 -28.44 -6.97
C PRO A 31 -9.54 -27.66 -5.71
N ASN A 32 -10.74 -27.88 -5.16
CA ASN A 32 -11.19 -27.26 -3.92
C ASN A 32 -10.61 -28.00 -2.70
N LEU A 33 -9.56 -27.42 -2.12
CA LEU A 33 -8.82 -28.00 -0.99
C LEU A 33 -9.52 -27.87 0.36
N THR A 34 -10.61 -27.10 0.46
CA THR A 34 -11.28 -26.81 1.73
C THR A 34 -11.74 -28.05 2.48
N LYS A 35 -12.18 -29.09 1.75
CA LYS A 35 -12.59 -30.38 2.32
C LYS A 35 -11.44 -31.18 2.96
N GLY A 36 -10.19 -30.85 2.60
CA GLY A 36 -8.99 -31.49 3.13
C GLY A 36 -8.30 -30.69 4.24
N PHE A 37 -8.86 -29.55 4.64
CA PHE A 37 -8.27 -28.72 5.70
C PHE A 37 -8.22 -29.45 7.04
N GLY A 38 -7.07 -29.37 7.69
CA GLY A 38 -6.81 -30.06 8.96
C GLY A 38 -6.48 -31.55 8.82
N MET A 39 -6.47 -32.11 7.61
CA MET A 39 -6.08 -33.51 7.39
C MET A 39 -4.57 -33.73 7.45
N ILE A 40 -3.78 -32.72 7.06
CA ILE A 40 -2.31 -32.78 7.11
C ILE A 40 -1.88 -32.01 8.36
N GLY A 41 -1.45 -32.73 9.39
CA GLY A 41 -0.86 -32.11 10.58
C GLY A 41 0.64 -31.86 10.42
N PRO A 42 1.29 -31.19 11.40
CA PRO A 42 2.74 -30.99 11.39
C PRO A 42 3.53 -32.29 11.20
N LYS A 43 3.09 -33.39 11.82
CA LYS A 43 3.75 -34.70 11.76
C LYS A 43 3.86 -35.25 10.33
N ASP A 44 2.86 -35.01 9.50
CA ASP A 44 2.83 -35.49 8.12
C ASP A 44 3.39 -34.43 7.14
N PHE A 45 3.25 -33.16 7.47
CA PHE A 45 3.69 -32.04 6.65
C PHE A 45 5.21 -31.94 6.54
N PHE A 46 5.94 -32.08 7.65
CA PHE A 46 7.39 -31.90 7.62
C PHE A 46 8.16 -32.99 6.86
N PRO A 47 7.80 -34.28 6.94
CA PRO A 47 8.35 -35.29 6.03
C PRO A 47 8.19 -34.92 4.55
N LEU A 48 7.04 -34.36 4.16
CA LEU A 48 6.80 -33.91 2.78
C LEU A 48 7.74 -32.77 2.38
N LEU A 49 7.96 -31.80 3.28
CA LEU A 49 8.94 -30.72 3.07
C LEU A 49 10.36 -31.30 2.92
N ASP A 50 10.75 -32.21 3.80
CA ASP A 50 12.08 -32.82 3.80
C ASP A 50 12.31 -33.60 2.48
N PHE A 51 11.31 -34.36 2.01
CA PHE A 51 11.36 -35.03 0.70
C PHE A 51 11.37 -34.05 -0.49
N ALA A 52 10.66 -32.93 -0.43
CA ALA A 52 10.60 -31.96 -1.51
C ALA A 52 11.89 -31.12 -1.65
N PHE A 53 12.60 -30.84 -0.55
CA PHE A 53 13.66 -29.83 -0.56
C PHE A 53 15.04 -30.31 -0.07
N MET A 54 15.17 -31.41 0.70
CA MET A 54 16.48 -31.89 1.11
C MET A 54 17.18 -32.69 0.00
N PRO A 55 18.47 -32.43 -0.27
CA PRO A 55 19.27 -33.21 -1.20
C PRO A 55 19.56 -34.59 -0.61
N ASN A 56 19.95 -35.53 -1.47
CA ASN A 56 20.37 -36.88 -1.09
C ASN A 56 19.31 -37.68 -0.31
N ASN A 57 18.02 -37.33 -0.48
CA ASN A 57 16.95 -38.21 -0.02
C ASN A 57 16.77 -39.38 -0.99
N SER A 58 15.88 -40.30 -0.65
CA SER A 58 15.63 -41.49 -1.45
C SER A 58 14.84 -41.25 -2.75
N LEU A 59 14.37 -40.02 -3.00
CA LEU A 59 13.66 -39.67 -4.23
C LEU A 59 14.63 -39.34 -5.37
N PRO A 60 14.37 -39.86 -6.59
CA PRO A 60 15.00 -39.37 -7.81
C PRO A 60 14.76 -37.85 -8.00
N PRO A 61 15.72 -37.10 -8.56
CA PRO A 61 15.60 -35.65 -8.77
C PRO A 61 14.35 -35.23 -9.55
N SER A 62 13.91 -36.03 -10.53
CA SER A 62 12.71 -35.77 -11.31
C SER A 62 11.43 -35.84 -10.47
N LEU A 63 11.31 -36.85 -9.59
CA LEU A 63 10.17 -36.97 -8.68
C LEU A 63 10.21 -35.91 -7.59
N GLN A 64 11.41 -35.52 -7.14
CA GLN A 64 11.57 -34.43 -6.18
C GLN A 64 11.06 -33.10 -6.76
N GLU A 65 11.35 -32.80 -8.03
CA GLU A 65 10.83 -31.62 -8.71
C GLU A 65 9.30 -31.68 -8.84
N GLN A 66 8.72 -32.83 -9.19
CA GLN A 66 7.27 -33.02 -9.22
C GLN A 66 6.65 -32.76 -7.83
N LEU A 67 7.21 -33.33 -6.77
CA LEU A 67 6.72 -33.11 -5.42
C LEU A 67 6.82 -31.64 -5.00
N ARG A 68 7.87 -30.93 -5.44
CA ARG A 68 8.06 -29.50 -5.20
C ARG A 68 6.98 -28.66 -5.89
N GLN A 69 6.51 -29.06 -7.06
CA GLN A 69 5.39 -28.40 -7.75
C GLN A 69 4.04 -28.62 -7.03
N LEU A 70 3.86 -29.78 -6.38
CA LEU A 70 2.66 -30.08 -5.59
C LEU A 70 2.68 -29.42 -4.20
N TYR A 71 3.87 -29.16 -3.67
CA TYR A 71 4.08 -28.69 -2.31
C TYR A 71 3.27 -27.43 -1.91
N PRO A 72 3.12 -26.37 -2.75
CA PRO A 72 2.29 -25.22 -2.41
C PRO A 72 0.85 -25.60 -2.06
N ARG A 73 0.26 -26.59 -2.75
CA ARG A 73 -1.09 -27.08 -2.47
C ARG A 73 -1.14 -27.88 -1.18
N LEU A 74 -0.09 -28.67 -0.90
CA LEU A 74 0.06 -29.40 0.36
C LEU A 74 0.19 -28.44 1.56
N LYS A 75 0.90 -27.33 1.38
CA LYS A 75 1.03 -26.26 2.39
C LYS A 75 -0.32 -25.62 2.71
N VAL A 76 -1.13 -25.32 1.70
CA VAL A 76 -2.50 -24.80 1.89
C VAL A 76 -3.36 -25.80 2.67
N LEU A 77 -3.28 -27.10 2.34
CA LEU A 77 -3.98 -28.15 3.08
C LEU A 77 -3.54 -28.26 4.54
N ALA A 78 -2.23 -28.16 4.81
CA ALA A 78 -1.67 -28.25 6.15
C ALA A 78 -2.03 -27.04 7.03
N PHE A 79 -2.00 -25.84 6.44
CA PHE A 79 -2.34 -24.60 7.16
C PHE A 79 -3.85 -24.51 7.45
N GLY A 80 -4.66 -25.12 6.58
CA GLY A 80 -6.07 -25.33 6.79
C GLY A 80 -6.91 -24.04 6.75
N ALA A 81 -8.08 -24.08 7.37
CA ALA A 81 -9.07 -23.00 7.29
C ALA A 81 -8.72 -21.77 8.14
N LYS A 82 -7.93 -21.95 9.21
CA LYS A 82 -7.68 -20.93 10.24
C LYS A 82 -6.19 -20.80 10.56
N PRO A 83 -5.35 -20.42 9.58
CA PRO A 83 -3.90 -20.28 9.78
C PRO A 83 -3.55 -19.32 10.93
N GLU A 84 -4.38 -18.32 11.19
CA GLU A 84 -4.22 -17.33 12.26
C GLU A 84 -4.25 -17.91 13.69
N THR A 85 -4.67 -19.16 13.86
CA THR A 85 -4.73 -19.84 15.18
C THR A 85 -3.94 -21.15 15.25
N THR A 86 -3.31 -21.58 14.15
CA THR A 86 -2.66 -22.90 14.08
C THR A 86 -1.18 -22.82 13.70
N LEU A 87 -0.73 -21.74 13.06
CA LEU A 87 0.63 -21.66 12.53
C LEU A 87 1.73 -21.66 13.60
N HIS A 88 1.42 -21.23 14.83
CA HIS A 88 2.34 -21.35 15.95
C HIS A 88 2.73 -22.81 16.26
N THR A 89 1.91 -23.82 15.92
CA THR A 89 2.27 -25.24 16.13
C THR A 89 3.26 -25.75 15.09
N TYR A 90 3.33 -25.12 13.92
CA TYR A 90 4.28 -25.46 12.85
C TYR A 90 5.63 -24.75 13.04
N PHE A 91 5.60 -23.54 13.61
CA PHE A 91 6.77 -22.69 13.80
C PHE A 91 7.99 -23.39 14.43
N PRO A 92 7.87 -24.18 15.52
CA PRO A 92 9.02 -24.87 16.12
C PRO A 92 9.74 -25.80 15.15
N SER A 93 8.99 -26.52 14.33
CA SER A 93 9.53 -27.52 13.40
C SER A 93 10.12 -26.90 12.14
N PHE A 94 9.64 -25.71 11.73
CA PHE A 94 10.33 -24.89 10.73
C PHE A 94 11.65 -24.34 11.27
N LEU A 95 11.61 -23.78 12.49
CA LEU A 95 12.78 -23.18 13.12
C LEU A 95 13.90 -24.20 13.35
N SER A 96 13.57 -25.38 13.88
CA SER A 96 14.57 -26.43 14.14
C SER A 96 15.25 -26.96 12.88
N ARG A 97 14.57 -26.89 11.73
CA ARG A 97 15.08 -27.33 10.43
C ARG A 97 15.90 -26.27 9.70
N ALA A 98 15.84 -25.00 10.09
CA ALA A 98 16.51 -23.91 9.38
C ALA A 98 18.00 -23.83 9.72
N THR A 99 18.75 -24.90 9.45
CA THR A 99 20.19 -24.94 9.74
C THR A 99 21.00 -24.12 8.73
N PRO A 100 22.20 -23.64 9.11
CA PRO A 100 23.08 -22.91 8.19
C PRO A 100 23.49 -23.74 6.96
N SER A 101 23.54 -25.07 7.10
CA SER A 101 23.88 -26.03 6.05
C SER A 101 22.72 -26.37 5.10
N CYS A 102 21.54 -25.79 5.30
CA CYS A 102 20.40 -26.05 4.44
C CYS A 102 20.66 -25.61 2.98
N PRO A 103 20.18 -26.39 2.00
CA PRO A 103 20.16 -25.97 0.60
C PRO A 103 19.43 -24.64 0.43
N PRO A 104 19.80 -23.81 -0.56
CA PRO A 104 19.22 -22.47 -0.73
C PRO A 104 17.71 -22.51 -0.97
N ALA A 105 17.20 -23.48 -1.73
CA ALA A 105 15.77 -23.66 -1.96
C ALA A 105 15.00 -23.99 -0.66
N MET A 106 15.53 -24.91 0.15
CA MET A 106 14.96 -25.27 1.45
C MET A 106 14.99 -24.09 2.42
N LYS A 107 16.14 -23.42 2.52
CA LYS A 107 16.32 -22.25 3.39
C LYS A 107 15.32 -21.16 3.04
N LYS A 108 15.13 -20.86 1.75
CA LYS A 108 14.13 -19.89 1.28
C LYS A 108 12.71 -20.30 1.70
N GLU A 109 12.32 -21.55 1.50
CA GLU A 109 10.99 -22.04 1.86
C GLU A 109 10.73 -22.01 3.38
N LEU A 110 11.72 -22.42 4.19
CA LEU A 110 11.65 -22.38 5.65
C LEU A 110 11.50 -20.94 6.16
N LEU A 111 12.34 -20.01 5.68
CA LEU A 111 12.30 -18.60 6.09
C LEU A 111 10.99 -17.92 5.68
N THR A 112 10.53 -18.17 4.45
CA THR A 112 9.25 -17.65 3.96
C THR A 112 8.08 -18.19 4.78
N SER A 113 8.10 -19.48 5.13
CA SER A 113 7.07 -20.10 5.97
C SER A 113 7.08 -19.57 7.41
N MET A 114 8.25 -19.38 8.03
CA MET A 114 8.35 -18.78 9.35
C MET A 114 7.86 -17.33 9.35
N SER A 115 8.21 -16.55 8.33
CA SER A 115 7.70 -15.18 8.15
C SER A 115 6.17 -15.16 8.00
N GLN A 116 5.60 -16.13 7.28
CA GLN A 116 4.16 -16.29 7.16
C GLN A 116 3.50 -16.65 8.50
N CYS A 117 4.11 -17.55 9.30
CA CYS A 117 3.64 -17.86 10.66
C CYS A 117 3.60 -16.59 11.54
N LEU A 118 4.67 -15.79 11.54
CA LEU A 118 4.75 -14.54 12.30
C LEU A 118 3.75 -13.48 11.81
N SER A 119 3.44 -13.49 10.51
CA SER A 119 2.54 -12.50 9.91
C SER A 119 1.06 -12.79 10.18
N LEU A 120 0.68 -14.07 10.22
CA LEU A 120 -0.71 -14.50 10.32
C LEU A 120 -1.12 -14.89 11.75
N ASP A 121 -0.24 -15.53 12.52
CA ASP A 121 -0.54 -16.01 13.87
C ASP A 121 0.32 -15.29 14.93
N PRO A 122 -0.27 -14.39 15.74
CA PRO A 122 0.44 -13.66 16.78
C PRO A 122 1.12 -14.55 17.84
N LEU A 123 0.61 -15.77 18.08
CA LEU A 123 1.22 -16.72 19.02
C LEU A 123 2.57 -17.25 18.51
N SER A 124 2.84 -17.16 17.21
CA SER A 124 4.15 -17.54 16.65
C SER A 124 5.29 -16.73 17.28
N PHE A 125 5.07 -15.45 17.62
CA PHE A 125 6.06 -14.62 18.30
C PHE A 125 6.32 -15.07 19.75
N SER A 126 5.32 -15.57 20.48
CA SER A 126 5.53 -16.09 21.83
C SER A 126 6.30 -17.41 21.80
N VAL A 127 5.94 -18.32 20.89
CA VAL A 127 6.66 -19.57 20.66
C VAL A 127 8.11 -19.31 20.25
N TRP A 128 8.35 -18.35 19.34
CA TRP A 128 9.71 -17.98 18.95
C TRP A 128 10.53 -17.49 20.15
N ARG A 129 9.95 -16.66 21.02
CA ARG A 129 10.62 -16.20 22.24
C ARG A 129 11.05 -17.32 23.17
N GLN A 130 10.20 -18.34 23.34
CA GLN A 130 10.51 -19.50 24.18
C GLN A 130 11.63 -20.38 23.59
N LEU A 131 11.75 -20.42 22.26
CA LEU A 131 12.71 -21.24 21.54
C LEU A 131 14.03 -20.53 21.23
N TYR A 132 14.08 -19.21 21.39
CA TYR A 132 15.19 -18.37 20.96
C TYR A 132 16.55 -18.82 21.48
N THR A 133 16.68 -19.05 22.79
CA THR A 133 17.95 -19.44 23.43
C THR A 133 18.46 -20.81 22.98
N LYS A 134 17.57 -21.69 22.52
CA LYS A 134 17.91 -23.03 22.03
C LYS A 134 18.25 -23.04 20.53
N HIS A 135 17.84 -22.00 19.80
CA HIS A 135 17.90 -21.93 18.34
C HIS A 135 18.49 -20.59 17.87
N LEU A 136 19.61 -20.16 18.44
CA LEU A 136 20.25 -18.88 18.13
C LEU A 136 20.70 -18.81 16.67
N SER A 137 21.43 -19.83 16.19
CA SER A 137 21.89 -19.87 14.80
C SER A 137 20.72 -19.79 13.81
N GLN A 138 19.63 -20.53 14.05
CA GLN A 138 18.44 -20.50 13.19
C GLN A 138 17.67 -19.17 13.31
N SER A 139 17.58 -18.61 14.52
CA SER A 139 16.96 -17.31 14.76
C SER A 139 17.73 -16.19 14.08
N SER A 140 19.05 -16.26 14.00
CA SER A 140 19.88 -15.29 13.26
C SER A 140 19.51 -15.23 11.78
N LEU A 141 19.23 -16.38 11.16
CA LEU A 141 18.82 -16.48 9.76
C LEU A 141 17.43 -15.85 9.55
N LEU A 142 16.50 -16.12 10.47
CA LEU A 142 15.16 -15.53 10.44
C LEU A 142 15.19 -14.01 10.64
N LEU A 143 15.99 -13.52 11.60
CA LEU A 143 16.15 -12.08 11.84
C LEU A 143 16.71 -11.36 10.61
N ASN A 144 17.73 -11.91 9.96
CA ASN A 144 18.27 -11.36 8.72
C ASN A 144 17.23 -11.36 7.57
N HIS A 145 16.45 -12.42 7.43
CA HIS A 145 15.38 -12.47 6.44
C HIS A 145 14.27 -11.43 6.71
N LEU A 146 13.91 -11.22 7.97
CA LEU A 146 12.93 -10.18 8.36
C LEU A 146 13.49 -8.76 8.15
N LEU A 147 14.81 -8.58 8.25
CA LEU A 147 15.49 -7.33 7.95
C LEU A 147 15.47 -7.02 6.45
N GLU A 148 15.71 -8.03 5.61
CA GLU A 148 15.60 -7.90 4.14
C GLU A 148 14.15 -7.61 3.68
N SER A 149 13.16 -8.21 4.34
CA SER A 149 11.72 -8.05 4.04
C SER A 149 11.02 -6.99 4.91
N TRP A 150 11.79 -6.09 5.54
CA TRP A 150 11.25 -5.09 6.45
C TRP A 150 10.26 -4.14 5.78
N ASP A 151 10.56 -3.68 4.57
CA ASP A 151 9.77 -2.64 3.89
C ASP A 151 8.40 -3.14 3.40
N SER A 152 8.27 -4.45 3.15
CA SER A 152 7.00 -5.10 2.77
C SER A 152 6.17 -5.57 3.97
N SER A 153 6.70 -5.46 5.20
CA SER A 153 6.02 -5.93 6.41
C SER A 153 4.89 -5.00 6.87
N SER A 154 3.79 -5.58 7.35
CA SER A 154 2.63 -4.83 7.85
C SER A 154 2.95 -4.11 9.18
N LYS A 155 2.27 -2.99 9.45
CA LYS A 155 2.48 -2.23 10.70
C LYS A 155 2.28 -3.07 11.97
N LYS A 156 1.28 -3.97 11.96
CA LYS A 156 0.99 -4.86 13.10
C LYS A 156 2.15 -5.81 13.36
N VAL A 157 2.69 -6.44 12.31
CA VAL A 157 3.85 -7.33 12.40
C VAL A 157 5.08 -6.57 12.87
N CYS A 158 5.30 -5.35 12.36
CA CYS A 158 6.40 -4.49 12.81
C CYS A 158 6.32 -4.19 14.32
N GLN A 159 5.13 -3.94 14.87
CA GLN A 159 4.93 -3.70 16.30
C GLN A 159 5.23 -4.96 17.14
N SER A 160 4.67 -6.11 16.78
CA SER A 160 4.94 -7.38 17.49
C SER A 160 6.41 -7.81 17.39
N LEU A 161 7.03 -7.57 16.23
CA LEU A 161 8.46 -7.81 16.04
C LEU A 161 9.31 -6.87 16.91
N GLN A 162 8.93 -5.61 17.07
CA GLN A 162 9.64 -4.65 17.92
C GLN A 162 9.67 -5.11 19.39
N GLU A 163 8.55 -5.59 19.93
CA GLU A 163 8.49 -6.16 21.28
C GLU A 163 9.39 -7.39 21.42
N THR A 164 9.35 -8.26 20.42
CA THR A 164 10.15 -9.49 20.38
C THR A 164 11.65 -9.19 20.32
N ILE A 165 12.07 -8.24 19.48
CA ILE A 165 13.48 -7.85 19.34
C ILE A 165 14.00 -7.19 20.62
N ARG A 166 13.18 -6.39 21.32
CA ARG A 166 13.57 -5.85 22.63
C ARG A 166 13.82 -6.95 23.64
N SER A 167 12.96 -7.99 23.66
CA SER A 167 13.17 -9.18 24.47
C SER A 167 14.48 -9.88 24.11
N PHE A 168 14.73 -10.10 22.81
CA PHE A 168 15.97 -10.74 22.34
C PHE A 168 17.22 -9.95 22.67
N LYS A 169 17.17 -8.62 22.61
CA LYS A 169 18.31 -7.78 22.98
C LYS A 169 18.72 -8.00 24.43
N VAL A 170 17.77 -7.99 25.37
CA VAL A 170 18.05 -8.26 26.78
C VAL A 170 18.59 -9.68 26.95
N THR A 171 17.98 -10.67 26.30
CA THR A 171 18.47 -12.05 26.34
C THR A 171 19.89 -12.19 25.78
N ASN A 172 20.24 -11.47 24.71
CA ASN A 172 21.57 -11.50 24.13
C ASN A 172 22.62 -10.86 25.04
N GLU A 173 22.27 -9.74 25.69
CA GLU A 173 23.12 -9.09 26.69
C GLU A 173 23.40 -10.03 27.87
N GLU A 174 22.38 -10.74 28.35
CA GLU A 174 22.53 -11.75 29.41
C GLU A 174 23.37 -12.96 28.96
N LEU A 175 23.19 -13.43 27.74
CA LEU A 175 23.94 -14.57 27.20
C LEU A 175 25.41 -14.20 26.96
N ALA A 176 25.69 -13.02 26.41
CA ALA A 176 27.05 -12.51 26.21
C ALA A 176 27.81 -12.36 27.53
N ALA A 177 27.11 -12.05 28.63
CA ALA A 177 27.73 -11.97 29.96
C ALA A 177 28.10 -13.34 30.56
N ARG A 178 27.57 -14.46 30.05
CA ARG A 178 27.75 -15.82 30.60
C ARG A 178 28.96 -16.58 30.03
N GLY A 179 29.72 -16.01 29.10
CA GLY A 179 30.97 -16.59 28.56
C GLY A 179 30.84 -17.29 27.19
N PRO A 180 31.93 -17.90 26.69
CA PRO A 180 32.20 -18.08 25.25
C PRO A 180 31.34 -19.13 24.52
N SER A 181 30.50 -19.90 25.21
CA SER A 181 29.61 -20.88 24.58
C SER A 181 28.46 -20.19 23.84
N GLY A 182 28.56 -20.07 22.52
CA GLY A 182 27.54 -19.44 21.66
C GLY A 182 27.81 -17.99 21.25
N ASP A 183 29.01 -17.45 21.56
CA ASP A 183 29.35 -16.03 21.33
C ASP A 183 29.10 -15.57 19.89
N GLN A 184 29.42 -16.40 18.89
CA GLN A 184 29.25 -16.03 17.48
C GLN A 184 27.78 -15.93 17.07
N ASP A 185 26.95 -16.88 17.51
CA ASP A 185 25.51 -16.89 17.18
C ASP A 185 24.76 -15.79 17.95
N VAL A 186 25.14 -15.55 19.22
CA VAL A 186 24.61 -14.44 20.03
C VAL A 186 24.98 -13.10 19.38
N ALA A 187 26.25 -12.91 18.97
CA ALA A 187 26.69 -11.70 18.30
C ALA A 187 25.98 -11.47 16.97
N ALA A 188 25.77 -12.53 16.17
CA ALA A 188 25.03 -12.44 14.91
C ALA A 188 23.56 -12.02 15.14
N CYS A 189 22.90 -12.59 16.16
CA CYS A 189 21.54 -12.20 16.51
C CYS A 189 21.47 -10.76 17.06
N ASP A 190 22.41 -10.36 17.91
CA ASP A 190 22.49 -9.02 18.47
C ASP A 190 22.70 -7.96 17.38
N ALA A 191 23.60 -8.23 16.43
CA ALA A 191 23.81 -7.37 15.27
C ALA A 191 22.52 -7.20 14.44
N ALA A 192 21.82 -8.29 14.12
CA ALA A 192 20.55 -8.24 13.39
C ALA A 192 19.46 -7.49 14.17
N CYS A 193 19.37 -7.70 15.49
CA CYS A 193 18.44 -6.99 16.36
C CYS A 193 18.70 -5.48 16.39
N LYS A 194 19.97 -5.06 16.50
CA LYS A 194 20.36 -3.64 16.48
C LYS A 194 19.98 -2.96 15.16
N GLU A 195 20.23 -3.61 14.03
CA GLU A 195 19.89 -3.05 12.72
C GLU A 195 18.37 -2.96 12.50
N LEU A 196 17.61 -3.98 12.91
CA LEU A 196 16.15 -3.94 12.88
C LEU A 196 15.59 -2.79 13.75
N LEU A 197 16.11 -2.60 14.97
CA LEU A 197 15.72 -1.47 15.82
C LEU A 197 16.07 -0.12 15.19
N ARG A 198 17.19 -0.03 14.46
CA ARG A 198 17.58 1.19 13.72
C ARG A 198 16.58 1.49 12.59
N ARG A 199 16.21 0.47 11.80
CA ARG A 199 15.19 0.56 10.74
C ARG A 199 13.81 0.97 11.29
N MET A 200 13.43 0.44 12.45
CA MET A 200 12.20 0.81 13.15
C MET A 200 12.18 2.28 13.55
N LYS A 201 13.29 2.83 14.05
CA LYS A 201 13.43 4.26 14.35
C LYS A 201 13.40 5.14 13.09
N GLY A 202 13.91 4.62 11.96
CA GLY A 202 13.94 5.32 10.67
C GLY A 202 12.58 5.55 10.01
N ARG A 203 11.51 4.85 10.45
CA ARG A 203 10.14 5.06 9.94
C ARG A 203 9.46 6.32 10.49
N GLY A 204 10.21 7.14 11.23
CA GLY A 204 10.13 8.60 11.22
C GLY A 204 9.02 9.22 12.05
N PHE A 205 9.43 9.97 13.08
CA PHE A 205 8.65 11.09 13.61
C PHE A 205 8.25 12.00 12.43
N PRO A 206 7.00 12.47 12.33
CA PRO A 206 6.45 13.04 11.10
C PRO A 206 6.94 14.48 10.89
N TRP A 207 8.23 14.63 10.59
CA TRP A 207 8.90 15.91 10.36
C TRP A 207 8.20 16.77 9.32
N SER A 208 7.68 16.17 8.25
CA SER A 208 6.89 16.88 7.23
C SER A 208 5.59 17.46 7.79
N ARG A 209 4.90 16.73 8.68
CA ARG A 209 3.68 17.22 9.33
C ARG A 209 3.99 18.29 10.37
N LEU A 210 5.07 18.13 11.13
CA LEU A 210 5.49 19.13 12.10
C LEU A 210 5.98 20.41 11.42
N LEU A 211 6.69 20.28 10.29
CA LEU A 211 7.08 21.41 9.45
C LEU A 211 5.85 22.11 8.84
N LEU A 212 4.85 21.37 8.36
CA LEU A 212 3.60 21.93 7.87
C LEU A 212 2.85 22.68 8.98
N VAL A 213 2.73 22.08 10.17
CA VAL A 213 2.10 22.71 11.34
C VAL A 213 2.84 23.99 11.71
N LEU A 214 4.18 23.95 11.81
CA LEU A 214 5.01 25.12 12.08
C LEU A 214 4.83 26.21 11.03
N LEU A 215 4.70 25.85 9.76
CA LEU A 215 4.47 26.79 8.66
C LEU A 215 3.07 27.44 8.77
N VAL A 216 2.02 26.64 9.06
CA VAL A 216 0.66 27.14 9.27
C VAL A 216 0.59 28.09 10.46
N PHE A 217 1.20 27.73 11.59
CA PHE A 217 1.25 28.59 12.78
C PHE A 217 2.09 29.85 12.52
N GLY A 218 3.23 29.73 11.82
CA GLY A 218 4.06 30.87 11.43
C GLY A 218 3.30 31.83 10.51
N ALA A 219 2.63 31.32 9.48
CA ALA A 219 1.79 32.12 8.58
C ALA A 219 0.60 32.77 9.31
N GLY A 220 -0.05 32.03 10.21
CA GLY A 220 -1.14 32.53 11.05
C GLY A 220 -0.69 33.65 12.00
N PHE A 221 0.48 33.50 12.63
CA PHE A 221 1.09 34.53 13.48
C PHE A 221 1.43 35.78 12.68
N LEU A 222 2.06 35.64 11.51
CA LEU A 222 2.35 36.75 10.61
C LEU A 222 1.06 37.48 10.18
N LEU A 223 0.02 36.73 9.82
CA LEU A 223 -1.26 37.30 9.42
C LEU A 223 -1.96 38.02 10.58
N HIS A 224 -1.89 37.47 11.79
CA HIS A 224 -2.42 38.11 13.00
C HIS A 224 -1.66 39.37 13.36
N ASP A 225 -0.32 39.35 13.31
CA ASP A 225 0.54 40.50 13.63
C ASP A 225 0.38 41.65 12.61
N VAL A 226 0.17 41.33 11.34
CA VAL A 226 -0.16 42.33 10.31
C VAL A 226 -1.57 42.90 10.51
N ARG A 227 -2.53 42.07 10.94
CA ARG A 227 -3.89 42.55 11.27
C ARG A 227 -3.90 43.44 12.50
N THR A 228 -3.12 43.15 13.53
CA THR A 228 -3.06 43.97 14.75
C THR A 228 -2.33 45.30 14.55
N HIS A 229 -1.35 45.36 13.65
CA HIS A 229 -0.56 46.57 13.38
C HIS A 229 -0.97 47.33 12.09
N GLY A 230 -2.01 46.87 11.39
CA GLY A 230 -2.61 47.54 10.23
C GLY A 230 -1.79 47.59 8.94
N SER A 231 -0.47 47.33 9.00
CA SER A 231 0.40 47.23 7.82
C SER A 231 1.59 46.29 8.05
N PHE A 232 2.06 45.67 6.97
CA PHE A 232 3.25 44.80 7.04
C PHE A 232 4.49 45.57 7.52
N GLN A 233 4.65 46.83 7.13
CA GLN A 233 5.80 47.65 7.52
C GLN A 233 5.80 48.06 9.00
N ALA A 234 4.62 48.14 9.64
CA ALA A 234 4.47 48.47 11.05
C ALA A 234 4.53 47.23 11.98
N SER A 235 4.44 46.02 11.43
CA SER A 235 4.41 44.77 12.19
C SER A 235 5.75 44.45 12.89
N SER A 236 5.67 43.82 14.06
CA SER A 236 6.84 43.36 14.82
C SER A 236 7.60 42.27 14.05
N SER A 237 6.88 41.46 13.30
CA SER A 237 7.41 40.40 12.44
C SER A 237 8.25 40.95 11.28
N ALA A 238 7.84 42.04 10.63
CA ALA A 238 8.65 42.65 9.58
C ALA A 238 9.93 43.30 10.14
N ARG A 239 9.89 43.82 11.36
CA ARG A 239 11.09 44.35 12.05
C ARG A 239 12.09 43.23 12.35
N LEU A 240 11.61 42.09 12.84
CA LEU A 240 12.42 40.87 13.07
C LEU A 240 12.97 40.25 11.77
N LEU A 241 12.17 40.20 10.71
CA LEU A 241 12.60 39.70 9.38
C LEU A 241 13.64 40.61 8.72
N ARG A 242 13.60 41.92 9.03
CA ARG A 242 14.57 42.90 8.54
C ARG A 242 15.87 42.87 9.36
N SER A 243 15.77 42.74 10.69
CA SER A 243 16.96 42.64 11.56
C SER A 243 17.72 41.31 11.39
N SER A 244 17.03 40.25 10.98
CA SER A 244 17.64 38.94 10.68
C SER A 244 18.23 38.82 9.27
N GLY A 245 18.05 39.83 8.39
CA GLY A 245 18.52 39.78 7.00
C GLY A 245 17.76 38.78 6.10
N VAL A 246 16.77 38.07 6.64
CA VAL A 246 15.98 37.08 5.89
C VAL A 246 15.16 37.74 4.79
N LEU A 247 14.68 38.96 5.00
CA LEU A 247 13.88 39.68 4.02
C LEU A 247 14.66 40.00 2.73
N SER A 248 15.91 40.43 2.84
CA SER A 248 16.76 40.73 1.68
C SER A 248 17.19 39.46 0.95
N ALA A 249 17.52 38.39 1.69
CA ALA A 249 17.80 37.07 1.10
C ALA A 249 16.58 36.48 0.38
N SER A 250 15.38 36.64 0.95
CA SER A 250 14.12 36.22 0.33
C SER A 250 13.82 37.00 -0.95
N GLN A 251 14.02 38.31 -0.96
CA GLN A 251 13.85 39.14 -2.16
C GLN A 251 14.82 38.73 -3.27
N GLN A 252 16.08 38.47 -2.93
CA GLN A 252 17.09 38.03 -3.88
C GLN A 252 16.80 36.61 -4.43
N ALA A 253 16.31 35.71 -3.58
CA ALA A 253 15.85 34.38 -4.00
C ALA A 253 14.63 34.47 -4.92
N TRP A 254 13.66 35.34 -4.59
CA TRP A 254 12.48 35.57 -5.41
C TRP A 254 12.84 36.10 -6.81
N GLN A 255 13.81 37.03 -6.88
CA GLN A 255 14.31 37.53 -8.16
C GLN A 255 14.92 36.41 -9.01
N LYS A 256 15.76 35.53 -8.44
CA LYS A 256 16.36 34.39 -9.16
C LYS A 256 15.32 33.39 -9.64
N VAL A 257 14.34 33.05 -8.79
CA VAL A 257 13.24 32.15 -9.15
C VAL A 257 12.39 32.75 -10.27
N SER A 258 12.03 34.03 -10.16
CA SER A 258 11.25 34.72 -11.19
C SER A 258 11.98 34.76 -12.53
N HIS A 259 13.30 34.95 -12.53
CA HIS A 259 14.12 34.94 -13.74
C HIS A 259 14.15 33.55 -14.39
N GLY A 260 14.41 32.50 -13.60
CA GLY A 260 14.39 31.12 -14.09
C GLY A 260 13.03 30.68 -14.61
N CYS A 261 11.93 31.11 -13.98
CA CYS A 261 10.58 30.86 -14.48
C CYS A 261 10.31 31.59 -15.80
N LEU A 262 10.73 32.85 -15.92
CA LEU A 262 10.57 33.63 -17.15
C LEU A 262 11.37 33.02 -18.32
N GLU A 263 12.57 32.54 -18.03
CA GLU A 263 13.44 31.89 -19.01
C GLU A 263 12.92 30.51 -19.42
N GLY A 264 12.42 29.74 -18.44
CA GLY A 264 11.70 28.48 -18.68
C GLY A 264 10.46 28.68 -19.55
N TYR A 265 9.68 29.74 -19.31
CA TYR A 265 8.53 30.11 -20.14
C TYR A 265 8.95 30.43 -21.59
N ARG A 266 9.99 31.25 -21.78
CA ARG A 266 10.52 31.59 -23.12
C ARG A 266 11.10 30.39 -23.85
N TRP A 267 11.74 29.47 -23.12
CA TRP A 267 12.22 28.21 -23.68
C TRP A 267 11.04 27.32 -24.11
N LEU A 268 9.98 27.25 -23.29
CA LEU A 268 8.78 26.49 -23.59
C LEU A 268 8.07 27.05 -24.83
N GLU A 269 7.95 28.37 -24.92
CA GLU A 269 7.40 29.10 -26.07
C GLU A 269 8.16 28.83 -27.38
N ARG A 270 9.49 28.69 -27.32
CA ARG A 270 10.35 28.33 -28.47
C ARG A 270 10.33 26.84 -28.81
N SER A 271 10.17 25.96 -27.82
CA SER A 271 10.26 24.50 -28.00
C SER A 271 8.91 23.89 -28.41
N LEU A 272 7.79 24.46 -27.96
CA LEU A 272 6.44 24.02 -28.30
C LEU A 272 6.13 23.95 -29.81
N PRO A 273 6.52 24.92 -30.67
CA PRO A 273 6.20 24.86 -32.09
C PRO A 273 6.98 23.77 -32.84
N LEU A 274 8.18 23.38 -32.38
CA LEU A 274 9.00 22.35 -33.02
C LEU A 274 8.52 20.93 -32.72
N TYR A 275 7.98 20.69 -31.52
CA TYR A 275 7.44 19.39 -31.11
C TYR A 275 5.92 19.28 -31.28
N GLY A 276 5.20 20.40 -31.42
CA GLY A 276 3.74 20.42 -31.49
C GLY A 276 3.15 19.77 -32.74
N SER A 277 3.81 19.86 -33.90
CA SER A 277 3.33 19.21 -35.14
C SER A 277 3.50 17.69 -35.12
N GLN A 278 4.63 17.20 -34.57
CA GLN A 278 4.86 15.76 -34.37
C GLN A 278 3.96 15.19 -33.27
N ALA A 279 3.80 15.91 -32.15
CA ALA A 279 2.92 15.48 -31.07
C ALA A 279 1.46 15.39 -31.52
N MET A 280 0.94 16.37 -32.27
CA MET A 280 -0.45 16.35 -32.75
C MET A 280 -0.75 15.20 -33.71
N SER A 281 0.21 14.80 -34.56
CA SER A 281 0.04 13.63 -35.44
C SER A 281 -0.09 12.31 -34.69
N VAL A 282 0.49 12.21 -33.48
CA VAL A 282 0.44 11.02 -32.63
C VAL A 282 -0.73 11.09 -31.64
N LEU A 283 -1.08 12.30 -31.18
CA LEU A 283 -2.11 12.50 -30.16
C LEU A 283 -3.54 12.38 -30.72
N GLN A 284 -3.77 12.80 -31.98
CA GLN A 284 -5.10 12.76 -32.60
C GLN A 284 -5.74 11.36 -32.60
N PRO A 285 -5.08 10.27 -33.06
CA PRO A 285 -5.67 8.94 -33.01
C PRO A 285 -5.84 8.40 -31.58
N GLN A 286 -4.99 8.83 -30.64
CA GLN A 286 -5.09 8.45 -29.22
C GLN A 286 -6.31 9.11 -28.56
N LEU A 287 -6.59 10.36 -28.90
CA LEU A 287 -7.72 11.11 -28.35
C LEU A 287 -9.06 10.57 -28.86
N GLU A 288 -9.15 10.25 -30.16
CA GLU A 288 -10.33 9.62 -30.76
C GLU A 288 -10.59 8.24 -30.12
N LEU A 289 -9.54 7.44 -29.91
CA LEU A 289 -9.66 6.14 -29.22
C LEU A 289 -10.11 6.30 -27.77
N LEU A 290 -9.56 7.27 -27.04
CA LEU A 290 -9.94 7.54 -25.65
C LEU A 290 -11.40 8.03 -25.54
N TRP A 291 -11.89 8.79 -26.52
CA TRP A 291 -13.28 9.26 -26.58
C TRP A 291 -14.28 8.13 -26.84
N VAL A 292 -13.95 7.21 -27.77
CA VAL A 292 -14.77 6.02 -28.02
C VAL A 292 -14.75 5.11 -26.79
N LYS A 293 -13.60 4.94 -26.13
CA LYS A 293 -13.49 4.09 -24.93
C LYS A 293 -14.20 4.67 -23.71
N SER A 294 -14.19 6.00 -23.53
CA SER A 294 -14.89 6.64 -22.42
C SER A 294 -16.41 6.58 -22.59
N SER A 295 -16.92 6.72 -23.82
CA SER A 295 -18.35 6.59 -24.12
C SER A 295 -18.85 5.14 -23.97
N GLU A 296 -18.07 4.15 -24.40
CA GLU A 296 -18.37 2.72 -24.13
C GLU A 296 -18.38 2.41 -22.62
N LEU A 297 -17.41 2.92 -21.86
CA LEU A 297 -17.34 2.76 -20.40
C LEU A 297 -18.52 3.44 -19.70
N ALA A 298 -18.93 4.63 -20.15
CA ALA A 298 -20.06 5.36 -19.57
C ALA A 298 -21.39 4.61 -19.80
N LEU A 299 -21.60 4.06 -21.00
CA LEU A 299 -22.77 3.25 -21.31
C LEU A 299 -22.77 1.95 -20.50
N TYR A 300 -21.62 1.26 -20.40
CA TYR A 300 -21.48 0.04 -19.61
C TYR A 300 -21.73 0.28 -18.11
N VAL A 301 -21.20 1.37 -17.55
CA VAL A 301 -21.42 1.73 -16.13
C VAL A 301 -22.87 2.12 -15.87
N SER A 302 -23.52 2.79 -16.83
CA SER A 302 -24.96 3.12 -16.75
C SER A 302 -25.82 1.85 -16.77
N GLU A 303 -25.53 0.93 -17.69
CA GLU A 303 -26.25 -0.35 -17.85
C GLU A 303 -26.04 -1.27 -16.63
N GLN A 304 -24.80 -1.36 -16.13
CA GLN A 304 -24.46 -2.09 -14.91
C GLN A 304 -25.09 -1.44 -13.66
N GLY A 305 -25.17 -0.10 -13.62
CA GLY A 305 -25.83 0.64 -12.55
C GLY A 305 -27.35 0.40 -12.51
N SER A 306 -27.99 0.29 -13.68
CA SER A 306 -29.42 -0.04 -13.80
C SER A 306 -29.73 -1.48 -13.38
N SER A 307 -28.86 -2.44 -13.70
CA SER A 307 -29.02 -3.84 -13.27
C SER A 307 -28.71 -4.05 -11.78
N LEU A 308 -27.74 -3.31 -11.22
CA LEU A 308 -27.45 -3.32 -9.78
C LEU A 308 -28.59 -2.67 -8.98
N THR A 309 -29.22 -1.62 -9.49
CA THR A 309 -30.36 -0.99 -8.82
C THR A 309 -31.61 -1.86 -8.87
N SER A 310 -31.88 -2.56 -9.98
CA SER A 310 -32.98 -3.54 -10.03
C SER A 310 -32.71 -4.75 -9.13
N TRP A 311 -31.51 -5.32 -9.16
CA TRP A 311 -31.13 -6.43 -8.29
C TRP A 311 -31.18 -6.06 -6.80
N ALA A 312 -30.74 -4.85 -6.45
CA ALA A 312 -30.83 -4.33 -5.09
C ALA A 312 -32.29 -4.12 -4.67
N HIS A 313 -33.15 -3.64 -5.57
CA HIS A 313 -34.59 -3.48 -5.30
C HIS A 313 -35.28 -4.84 -5.06
N ASP A 314 -34.89 -5.88 -5.81
CA ASP A 314 -35.48 -7.23 -5.69
C ASP A 314 -34.92 -8.03 -4.52
N SER A 315 -33.66 -7.81 -4.15
CA SER A 315 -32.97 -8.56 -3.07
C SER A 315 -33.11 -7.91 -1.68
N LEU A 316 -33.45 -6.62 -1.60
CA LEU A 316 -33.62 -5.88 -0.34
C LEU A 316 -34.68 -6.48 0.60
N PRO A 317 -35.88 -6.88 0.13
CA PRO A 317 -36.96 -7.33 1.02
C PRO A 317 -36.58 -8.57 1.83
N GLY A 318 -35.97 -9.57 1.18
CA GLY A 318 -35.54 -10.80 1.83
C GLY A 318 -34.35 -10.61 2.77
N PHE A 319 -33.45 -9.67 2.47
CA PHE A 319 -32.35 -9.30 3.36
C PHE A 319 -32.87 -8.56 4.60
N VAL A 320 -33.85 -7.65 4.45
CA VAL A 320 -34.46 -6.90 5.55
C VAL A 320 -35.25 -7.81 6.50
N GLU A 321 -36.04 -8.76 5.98
CA GLU A 321 -36.72 -9.76 6.82
C GLU A 321 -35.74 -10.67 7.58
N TRP A 322 -34.66 -11.10 6.91
CA TRP A 322 -33.62 -11.91 7.54
C TRP A 322 -32.89 -11.14 8.66
N LEU A 323 -32.60 -9.85 8.44
CA LEU A 323 -31.91 -9.00 9.41
C LEU A 323 -32.79 -8.68 10.62
N GLN A 324 -34.09 -8.43 10.40
CA GLN A 324 -35.07 -8.22 11.48
C GLN A 324 -35.23 -9.45 12.38
N SER A 325 -34.96 -10.66 11.88
CA SER A 325 -35.05 -11.90 12.68
C SER A 325 -33.87 -12.15 13.64
N ARG A 326 -32.73 -11.47 13.46
CA ARG A 326 -31.46 -11.82 14.14
C ARG A 326 -30.76 -10.68 14.87
N VAL A 327 -31.27 -9.45 14.84
CA VAL A 327 -30.53 -8.25 15.30
C VAL A 327 -31.37 -7.42 16.30
N PRO A 328 -30.80 -7.00 17.45
CA PRO A 328 -31.49 -6.15 18.42
C PRO A 328 -31.77 -4.73 17.89
N GLU A 329 -32.87 -4.12 18.33
CA GLU A 329 -33.45 -2.87 17.80
C GLU A 329 -32.49 -1.67 17.73
N SER A 330 -31.46 -1.62 18.57
CA SER A 330 -30.45 -0.54 18.56
C SER A 330 -29.54 -0.55 17.33
N LEU A 331 -29.28 -1.73 16.74
CA LEU A 331 -28.50 -1.87 15.51
C LEU A 331 -29.34 -1.55 14.26
N LEU A 332 -30.65 -1.74 14.33
CA LEU A 332 -31.59 -1.34 13.27
C LEU A 332 -31.67 0.18 13.14
N HIS A 333 -31.76 0.91 14.26
CA HIS A 333 -31.69 2.38 14.26
C HIS A 333 -30.36 2.92 13.71
N PHE A 334 -29.24 2.25 14.02
CA PHE A 334 -27.94 2.64 13.48
C PHE A 334 -27.86 2.41 11.97
N ALA A 335 -28.39 1.28 11.48
CA ALA A 335 -28.43 0.97 10.06
C ALA A 335 -29.32 1.94 9.26
N GLU A 336 -30.46 2.36 9.82
CA GLU A 336 -31.34 3.38 9.23
C GLU A 336 -30.65 4.75 9.15
N CYS A 337 -29.96 5.18 10.22
CA CYS A 337 -29.16 6.40 10.21
C CYS A 337 -28.03 6.37 9.15
N VAL A 338 -27.34 5.23 9.01
CA VAL A 338 -26.30 5.05 7.99
C VAL A 338 -26.89 5.06 6.58
N ARG A 339 -28.07 4.45 6.38
CA ARG A 339 -28.78 4.44 5.10
C ARG A 339 -29.16 5.84 4.65
N GLU A 340 -29.78 6.64 5.53
CA GLU A 340 -30.18 8.01 5.22
C GLU A 340 -28.97 8.91 4.96
N LEU A 341 -27.86 8.71 5.70
CA LEU A 341 -26.62 9.45 5.46
C LEU A 341 -25.99 9.13 4.10
N LEU A 342 -25.98 7.85 3.70
CA LEU A 342 -25.47 7.41 2.40
C LEU A 342 -26.36 7.90 1.25
N LEU A 343 -27.68 7.82 1.41
CA LEU A 343 -28.62 8.36 0.42
C LEU A 343 -28.48 9.87 0.27
N PHE A 344 -28.29 10.60 1.37
CA PHE A 344 -28.03 12.03 1.33
C PHE A 344 -26.70 12.36 0.65
N LEU A 345 -25.62 11.63 0.94
CA LEU A 345 -24.31 11.86 0.30
C LEU A 345 -24.36 11.58 -1.21
N VAL A 346 -25.02 10.51 -1.63
CA VAL A 346 -25.13 10.16 -3.05
C VAL A 346 -26.03 11.16 -3.77
N ARG A 347 -27.23 11.44 -3.24
CA ARG A 347 -28.25 12.24 -3.92
C ARG A 347 -28.00 13.75 -3.86
N SER A 348 -27.44 14.25 -2.75
CA SER A 348 -27.29 15.69 -2.52
C SER A 348 -25.88 16.21 -2.78
N CYS A 349 -24.86 15.35 -2.77
CA CYS A 349 -23.48 15.76 -3.06
C CYS A 349 -22.97 15.17 -4.37
N LEU A 350 -23.05 13.86 -4.55
CA LEU A 350 -22.35 13.17 -5.63
C LEU A 350 -23.04 13.37 -7.00
N VAL A 351 -24.36 13.19 -7.06
CA VAL A 351 -25.16 13.40 -8.28
C VAL A 351 -25.08 14.86 -8.79
N PRO A 352 -25.37 15.90 -7.98
CA PRO A 352 -25.32 17.28 -8.48
C PRO A 352 -23.90 17.73 -8.82
N LEU A 353 -22.86 17.20 -8.16
CA LEU A 353 -21.47 17.49 -8.53
C LEU A 353 -21.09 16.85 -9.88
N LEU A 354 -21.55 15.61 -10.13
CA LEU A 354 -21.39 14.95 -11.43
C LEU A 354 -22.16 15.68 -12.54
N GLU A 355 -23.39 16.11 -12.29
CA GLU A 355 -24.18 16.91 -13.26
C GLU A 355 -23.55 18.27 -13.53
N CYS A 356 -23.00 18.95 -12.50
CA CYS A 356 -22.28 20.21 -12.68
C CYS A 356 -21.00 20.05 -13.49
N VAL A 357 -20.23 19.00 -13.23
CA VAL A 357 -19.00 18.70 -13.98
C VAL A 357 -19.34 18.30 -15.42
N ALA A 358 -20.34 17.45 -15.62
CA ALA A 358 -20.80 17.07 -16.95
C ALA A 358 -21.29 18.29 -17.76
N ALA A 359 -22.13 19.14 -17.16
CA ALA A 359 -22.62 20.34 -17.82
C ALA A 359 -21.53 21.39 -18.06
N ALA A 360 -20.49 21.46 -17.21
CA ALA A 360 -19.34 22.32 -17.42
C ALA A 360 -18.42 21.80 -18.53
N LEU A 361 -18.23 20.48 -18.60
CA LEU A 361 -17.47 19.83 -19.67
C LEU A 361 -18.20 19.96 -21.01
N GLU A 362 -19.51 19.74 -21.04
CA GLU A 362 -20.32 19.86 -22.26
C GLU A 362 -20.37 21.31 -22.78
N ARG A 363 -20.54 22.29 -21.88
CA ARG A 363 -20.44 23.71 -22.24
C ARG A 363 -19.04 24.12 -22.69
N GLY A 364 -18.00 23.63 -22.02
CA GLY A 364 -16.61 23.87 -22.40
C GLY A 364 -16.28 23.27 -23.77
N TRP A 365 -16.83 22.09 -24.05
CA TRP A 365 -16.64 21.37 -25.31
C TRP A 365 -17.39 22.02 -26.47
N GLN A 366 -18.65 22.41 -26.28
CA GLN A 366 -19.44 23.14 -27.29
C GLN A 366 -18.81 24.51 -27.61
N HIS A 367 -18.36 25.24 -26.59
CA HIS A 367 -17.67 26.52 -26.79
C HIS A 367 -16.35 26.36 -27.57
N LEU A 368 -15.63 25.24 -27.39
CA LEU A 368 -14.43 24.92 -28.17
C LEU A 368 -14.76 24.54 -29.62
N LEU A 369 -15.83 23.79 -29.85
CA LEU A 369 -16.29 23.41 -31.19
C LEU A 369 -16.79 24.61 -32.01
N ASP A 370 -17.57 25.49 -31.39
CA ASP A 370 -18.12 26.69 -32.04
C ASP A 370 -17.03 27.72 -32.34
N SER A 371 -16.03 27.85 -31.45
CA SER A 371 -14.92 28.79 -31.66
C SER A 371 -13.91 28.32 -32.71
N CYS A 372 -13.85 27.01 -32.99
CA CYS A 372 -12.96 26.43 -34.00
C CYS A 372 -13.66 26.12 -35.34
N ASN A 373 -14.88 26.65 -35.59
CA ASN A 373 -15.64 26.46 -36.84
C ASN A 373 -15.75 24.97 -37.28
N GLY A 374 -15.82 24.03 -36.34
CA GLY A 374 -16.00 22.61 -36.62
C GLY A 374 -14.75 21.81 -37.03
N GLU A 375 -13.58 22.43 -37.22
CA GLU A 375 -12.32 21.71 -37.45
C GLU A 375 -11.30 22.06 -36.36
N MET A 376 -10.93 21.06 -35.54
CA MET A 376 -9.94 21.21 -34.46
C MET A 376 -8.52 21.38 -35.03
N SER A 377 -8.24 22.54 -35.61
CA SER A 377 -6.89 22.94 -35.98
C SER A 377 -6.09 23.34 -34.72
N TRP A 378 -4.82 22.93 -34.65
CA TRP A 378 -3.91 23.22 -33.53
C TRP A 378 -3.74 24.73 -33.26
N GLY A 379 -3.94 25.58 -34.29
CA GLY A 379 -3.95 27.03 -34.14
C GLY A 379 -5.04 27.53 -33.18
N CYS A 380 -6.27 27.02 -33.34
CA CYS A 380 -7.40 27.39 -32.48
C CYS A 380 -7.23 26.86 -31.05
N LEU A 381 -6.75 25.62 -30.90
CA LEU A 381 -6.50 25.00 -29.60
C LEU A 381 -5.40 25.71 -28.81
N ARG A 382 -4.37 26.21 -29.52
CA ARG A 382 -3.32 27.06 -28.94
C ARG A 382 -3.87 28.40 -28.45
N GLU A 383 -4.69 29.09 -29.23
CA GLU A 383 -5.31 30.36 -28.81
C GLU A 383 -6.24 30.20 -27.61
N HIS A 384 -6.98 29.10 -27.52
CA HIS A 384 -7.80 28.82 -26.35
C HIS A 384 -6.97 28.45 -25.12
N LEU A 385 -5.89 27.70 -25.26
CA LEU A 385 -5.01 27.39 -24.13
C LEU A 385 -4.26 28.63 -23.63
N THR A 386 -3.79 29.51 -24.52
CA THR A 386 -3.15 30.78 -24.13
C THR A 386 -4.19 31.74 -23.56
N SER A 387 -5.39 31.82 -24.12
CA SER A 387 -6.50 32.61 -23.57
C SER A 387 -6.95 32.10 -22.20
N PHE A 388 -7.08 30.79 -22.01
CA PHE A 388 -7.50 30.20 -20.74
C PHE A 388 -6.42 30.35 -19.65
N THR A 389 -5.14 30.18 -20.00
CA THR A 389 -4.04 30.41 -19.06
C THR A 389 -3.89 31.88 -18.72
N TYR A 390 -4.04 32.77 -19.70
CA TYR A 390 -4.04 34.22 -19.50
C TYR A 390 -5.26 34.69 -18.70
N SER A 391 -6.46 34.15 -18.96
CA SER A 391 -7.69 34.48 -18.23
C SER A 391 -7.70 33.90 -16.82
N SER A 392 -7.17 32.69 -16.62
CA SER A 392 -6.98 32.10 -15.29
C SER A 392 -5.94 32.88 -14.49
N TRP A 393 -4.86 33.32 -15.13
CA TRP A 393 -3.85 34.19 -14.53
C TRP A 393 -4.41 35.57 -14.19
N MET A 394 -5.18 36.17 -15.10
CA MET A 394 -5.89 37.44 -14.87
C MET A 394 -6.99 37.30 -13.83
N TYR A 395 -7.68 36.17 -13.77
CA TYR A 395 -8.70 35.89 -12.75
C TYR A 395 -8.07 35.69 -11.39
N LEU A 396 -6.96 34.93 -11.30
CA LEU A 396 -6.13 34.84 -10.08
C LEU A 396 -5.60 36.21 -9.68
N GLN A 397 -5.08 37.00 -10.62
CA GLN A 397 -4.58 38.34 -10.35
C GLN A 397 -5.69 39.30 -9.91
N ASN A 398 -6.87 39.21 -10.52
CA ASN A 398 -8.03 40.05 -10.22
C ASN A 398 -8.74 39.61 -8.94
N THR A 399 -8.83 38.32 -8.63
CA THR A 399 -9.30 37.84 -7.32
C THR A 399 -8.30 38.20 -6.24
N THR A 400 -7.00 38.05 -6.49
CA THR A 400 -5.97 38.51 -5.55
C THR A 400 -6.08 40.02 -5.34
N ARG A 401 -6.25 40.82 -6.40
CA ARG A 401 -6.46 42.28 -6.31
C ARG A 401 -7.81 42.66 -5.69
N ALA A 402 -8.88 41.92 -5.93
CA ALA A 402 -10.21 42.16 -5.37
C ALA A 402 -10.23 41.80 -3.88
N VAL A 403 -9.57 40.72 -3.48
CA VAL A 403 -9.31 40.38 -2.08
C VAL A 403 -8.40 41.43 -1.43
N THR A 404 -7.40 41.95 -2.15
CA THR A 404 -6.54 43.03 -1.65
C THR A 404 -7.31 44.35 -1.51
N LYS A 405 -8.18 44.70 -2.47
CA LYS A 405 -9.02 45.91 -2.44
C LYS A 405 -10.15 45.80 -1.43
N TRP A 406 -10.77 44.62 -1.28
CA TRP A 406 -11.76 44.34 -0.24
C TRP A 406 -11.09 44.41 1.14
N ALA A 407 -9.91 43.82 1.30
CA ALA A 407 -9.12 43.98 2.52
C ALA A 407 -8.78 45.46 2.78
N LEU A 408 -8.37 46.23 1.77
CA LEU A 408 -8.10 47.67 1.90
C LEU A 408 -9.37 48.49 2.20
N ALA A 409 -10.53 48.15 1.63
CA ALA A 409 -11.81 48.84 1.86
C ALA A 409 -12.39 48.54 3.27
N VAL A 410 -12.16 47.32 3.77
CA VAL A 410 -12.45 46.95 5.17
C VAL A 410 -11.48 47.65 6.13
N ILE A 411 -10.24 47.93 5.70
CA ILE A 411 -9.24 48.70 6.44
C ILE A 411 -9.52 50.22 6.38
N SER A 412 -10.16 50.75 5.33
CA SER A 412 -10.46 52.19 5.17
C SER A 412 -11.90 52.57 5.55
N GLY A 413 -12.74 51.59 5.93
CA GLY A 413 -14.14 51.77 6.33
C GLY A 413 -14.35 51.98 7.83
N HIS A 414 -13.28 52.18 8.61
CA HIS A 414 -13.31 52.68 9.98
C HIS A 414 -12.25 53.76 10.18
#